data_AF-A0A966UV81-F1
#
_entry.id   AF-A0A966UV81-F1
#
_cell.length_a   1.000
_cell.length_b   1.000
_cell.length_c   1.000
_cell.angle_alpha   90.00
_cell.angle_beta   90.00
_cell.angle_gamma   90.00
#
_symmetry.space_group_name_H-M   'P 1'
#
loop_
_entity.id
_entity.type
_entity.pdbx_description
1 polymer ?
#
loop_
_entity_poly.entity_id
_entity_poly.type
_entity_poly.pdbx_seq_one_letter_code
_entity_poly.pdbx_strand_id
1 'polypeptide(L)'
;GWDCHGLPIEHKVVTEQKLVGADPAVIRTKCEEVARHFIERQKEQFQRLGVFGDWDHPYLTMSPAYEAAELRVLAQLVEKGMVYEGLRPVHWSTGCRTALAEAEVEYAEREDESVYVRLELKDAKDEDLLVWTTTPWTLPANLAVAVHPGMVYALTDSGDGRKVWLAKSRIEFVGKAAGKELKILKENKGTDLENRIYRHPLVQKEGMVRCAEFVTADSGTGLVHIAPGHGHEDYVLGRKCGLEPFSPVNEAGKLTEECEVPELVGKNVFAANPEVAELLEKKGRLWAREKIRHSYPHCPRSKTPIVFRSVRQWFIRMDQLRDKALEAVGQVKWVPGWGESRIRGALGTRP
;
A
#
# COMPACT_ATOMS: atom_id res chain seq x y z
N GLY A 1 9.32 -20.40 -25.35
CA GLY A 1 9.52 -21.03 -24.04
C GLY A 1 8.33 -20.74 -23.15
N TRP A 2 8.31 -21.36 -21.97
CA TRP A 2 7.17 -21.29 -21.05
C TRP A 2 7.58 -20.83 -19.67
N ASP A 3 6.79 -19.92 -19.10
CA ASP A 3 6.85 -19.57 -17.69
C ASP A 3 6.01 -20.58 -16.88
N CYS A 4 6.69 -21.34 -16.04
CA CYS A 4 6.19 -22.51 -15.34
C CYS A 4 6.03 -22.29 -13.82
N HIS A 5 6.46 -21.12 -13.30
CA HIS A 5 6.50 -20.84 -11.87
C HIS A 5 5.50 -19.74 -11.45
N GLY A 6 5.40 -19.53 -10.15
CA GLY A 6 4.66 -18.41 -9.57
C GLY A 6 3.28 -18.76 -9.03
N LEU A 7 2.68 -17.81 -8.33
CA LEU A 7 1.43 -18.03 -7.60
C LEU A 7 0.19 -18.36 -8.48
N PRO A 8 0.07 -17.99 -9.78
CA PRO A 8 -1.08 -18.41 -10.59
C PRO A 8 -1.25 -19.93 -10.68
N ILE A 9 -0.16 -20.68 -10.91
CA ILE A 9 -0.23 -22.13 -11.03
C ILE A 9 -0.44 -22.80 -9.67
N GLU A 10 0.22 -22.31 -8.61
CA GLU A 10 0.01 -22.79 -7.24
C GLU A 10 -1.45 -22.61 -6.81
N HIS A 11 -2.03 -21.42 -7.03
CA HIS A 11 -3.41 -21.15 -6.66
C HIS A 11 -4.38 -22.07 -7.41
N LYS A 12 -4.15 -22.31 -8.71
CA LYS A 12 -4.97 -23.23 -9.50
C LYS A 12 -4.91 -24.64 -8.93
N VAL A 13 -3.70 -25.15 -8.69
CA VAL A 13 -3.48 -26.49 -8.12
C VAL A 13 -4.13 -26.64 -6.76
N VAL A 14 -3.87 -25.70 -5.84
CA VAL A 14 -4.40 -25.75 -4.47
C VAL A 14 -5.93 -25.70 -4.47
N THR A 15 -6.53 -24.89 -5.34
CA THR A 15 -7.98 -24.73 -5.43
C THR A 15 -8.65 -25.93 -6.09
N GLU A 16 -8.22 -26.33 -7.29
CA GLU A 16 -8.85 -27.40 -8.07
C GLU A 16 -8.65 -28.78 -7.44
N GLN A 17 -7.49 -29.01 -6.83
CA GLN A 17 -7.15 -30.29 -6.21
C GLN A 17 -7.43 -30.30 -4.69
N LYS A 18 -7.98 -29.22 -4.13
CA LYS A 18 -8.32 -29.07 -2.70
C LYS A 18 -7.13 -29.36 -1.76
N LEU A 19 -5.93 -28.93 -2.14
CA LEU A 19 -4.67 -29.18 -1.42
C LEU A 19 -4.33 -28.08 -0.39
N VAL A 20 -5.35 -27.47 0.22
CA VAL A 20 -5.14 -26.41 1.22
C VAL A 20 -4.42 -27.01 2.43
N GLY A 21 -3.23 -26.49 2.75
CA GLY A 21 -2.39 -26.98 3.86
C GLY A 21 -1.61 -28.26 3.56
N ALA A 22 -1.55 -28.70 2.29
CA ALA A 22 -0.70 -29.81 1.88
C ALA A 22 0.79 -29.46 1.98
N ASP A 23 1.63 -30.49 2.01
CA ASP A 23 3.09 -30.33 2.02
C ASP A 23 3.58 -29.56 0.77
N PRO A 24 4.49 -28.58 0.90
CA PRO A 24 4.99 -27.80 -0.23
C PRO A 24 5.61 -28.64 -1.35
N ALA A 25 6.25 -29.77 -1.05
CA ALA A 25 6.80 -30.64 -2.08
C ALA A 25 5.69 -31.27 -2.92
N VAL A 26 4.57 -31.68 -2.29
CA VAL A 26 3.40 -32.21 -3.00
C VAL A 26 2.80 -31.14 -3.92
N ILE A 27 2.65 -29.91 -3.42
CA ILE A 27 2.13 -28.79 -4.22
C ILE A 27 3.03 -28.53 -5.43
N ARG A 28 4.36 -28.50 -5.25
CA ARG A 28 5.31 -28.30 -6.36
C ARG A 28 5.21 -29.39 -7.42
N THR A 29 5.17 -30.67 -7.02
CA THR A 29 4.98 -31.78 -7.97
C THR A 29 3.68 -31.62 -8.77
N LYS A 30 2.59 -31.23 -8.11
CA LYS A 30 1.31 -30.98 -8.79
C LYS A 30 1.34 -29.76 -9.71
N CYS A 31 2.07 -28.71 -9.35
CA CYS A 31 2.30 -27.58 -10.24
C CYS A 31 3.08 -28.00 -11.49
N GLU A 32 4.12 -28.81 -11.33
CA GLU A 32 4.90 -29.34 -12.45
C GLU A 32 4.03 -30.19 -13.40
N GLU A 33 3.20 -31.10 -12.87
CA GLU A 33 2.25 -31.90 -13.66
C GLU A 33 1.31 -31.00 -14.48
N VAL A 34 0.74 -29.97 -13.86
CA VAL A 34 -0.14 -29.01 -14.54
C VAL A 34 0.61 -28.19 -15.58
N ALA A 35 1.83 -27.73 -15.29
CA ALA A 35 2.66 -26.99 -16.22
C ALA A 35 2.94 -27.82 -17.47
N ARG A 36 3.38 -29.08 -17.31
CA ARG A 36 3.66 -30.01 -18.41
C ARG A 36 2.43 -30.26 -19.28
N HIS A 37 1.26 -30.46 -18.65
CA HIS A 37 0.00 -30.62 -19.40
C HIS A 37 -0.33 -29.40 -20.28
N PHE A 38 -0.21 -28.18 -19.74
CA PHE A 38 -0.50 -26.96 -20.50
C PHE A 38 0.59 -26.60 -21.52
N ILE A 39 1.86 -26.97 -21.29
CA ILE A 39 2.93 -26.83 -22.27
C ILE A 39 2.58 -27.60 -23.55
N GLU A 40 2.25 -28.89 -23.44
CA GLU A 40 1.92 -29.70 -24.63
C GLU A 40 0.70 -29.15 -25.37
N ARG A 41 -0.36 -28.80 -24.61
CA ARG A 41 -1.57 -28.23 -25.20
C ARG A 41 -1.31 -26.90 -25.91
N GLN A 42 -0.53 -26.01 -25.31
CA GLN A 42 -0.20 -24.71 -25.91
C GLN A 42 0.74 -24.88 -27.10
N LYS A 43 1.70 -25.82 -27.04
CA LYS A 43 2.58 -26.19 -28.15
C LYS A 43 1.78 -26.62 -29.37
N GLU A 44 0.84 -27.57 -29.20
CA GLU A 44 -0.07 -28.00 -30.28
C GLU A 44 -0.89 -26.83 -30.86
N GLN A 45 -1.41 -25.95 -30.00
CA GLN A 45 -2.18 -24.78 -30.42
C GLN A 45 -1.34 -23.80 -31.25
N PHE A 46 -0.11 -23.49 -30.83
CA PHE A 46 0.79 -22.61 -31.58
C PHE A 46 1.21 -23.23 -32.92
N GLN A 47 1.50 -24.53 -32.95
CA GLN A 47 1.78 -25.26 -34.20
C GLN A 47 0.58 -25.20 -35.16
N ARG A 48 -0.64 -25.38 -34.63
CA ARG A 48 -1.88 -25.28 -35.42
C ARG A 48 -2.13 -23.87 -35.98
N LEU A 49 -1.69 -22.83 -35.28
CA LEU A 49 -1.72 -21.44 -35.78
C LEU A 49 -0.67 -21.17 -36.87
N GLY A 50 0.20 -22.13 -37.17
CA GLY A 50 1.28 -21.99 -38.15
C GLY A 50 2.49 -21.25 -37.62
N VAL A 51 2.67 -21.17 -36.29
CA VAL A 51 3.84 -20.54 -35.68
C VAL A 51 5.07 -21.44 -35.86
N PHE A 52 6.09 -20.93 -36.53
CA PHE A 52 7.39 -21.58 -36.66
C PHE A 52 8.22 -21.34 -35.39
N GLY A 53 8.77 -22.41 -34.82
CA GLY A 53 9.62 -22.36 -33.63
C GLY A 53 10.33 -23.69 -33.39
N ASP A 54 11.36 -23.68 -32.54
CA ASP A 54 12.00 -24.91 -32.05
C ASP A 54 11.14 -25.53 -30.95
N TRP A 55 10.18 -26.36 -31.38
CA TRP A 55 9.21 -26.99 -30.50
C TRP A 55 9.78 -28.20 -29.75
N ASP A 56 10.92 -28.73 -30.18
CA ASP A 56 11.57 -29.90 -29.59
C ASP A 56 12.52 -29.51 -28.46
N HIS A 57 13.07 -28.28 -28.50
CA HIS A 57 13.97 -27.74 -27.46
C HIS A 57 13.49 -26.40 -26.89
N PRO A 58 12.27 -26.30 -26.33
CA PRO A 58 11.83 -25.07 -25.73
C PRO A 58 12.54 -24.80 -24.39
N TYR A 59 12.85 -23.53 -24.10
CA TYR A 59 13.23 -23.17 -22.74
C TYR A 59 12.00 -23.22 -21.82
N LEU A 60 12.16 -23.81 -20.63
CA LEU A 60 11.14 -23.87 -19.58
C LEU A 60 11.76 -23.30 -18.30
N THR A 61 11.06 -22.39 -17.61
CA THR A 61 11.61 -21.79 -16.38
C THR A 61 11.82 -22.81 -15.25
N MET A 62 11.11 -23.94 -15.28
CA MET A 62 11.29 -25.10 -14.38
C MET A 62 12.43 -26.06 -14.77
N SER A 63 13.20 -25.74 -15.82
CA SER A 63 14.34 -26.59 -16.20
C SER A 63 15.52 -26.35 -15.24
N PRO A 64 16.21 -27.39 -14.76
CA PRO A 64 17.34 -27.22 -13.83
C PRO A 64 18.44 -26.29 -14.36
N ALA A 65 18.69 -26.30 -15.68
CA ALA A 65 19.66 -25.41 -16.31
C ALA A 65 19.24 -23.92 -16.25
N TYR A 66 17.93 -23.65 -16.38
CA TYR A 66 17.36 -22.31 -16.31
C TYR A 66 17.39 -21.78 -14.87
N GLU A 67 16.93 -22.57 -13.90
CA GLU A 67 17.01 -22.25 -12.47
C GLU A 67 18.45 -21.99 -12.01
N ALA A 68 19.40 -22.82 -12.47
CA ALA A 68 20.82 -22.61 -12.19
C ALA A 68 21.34 -21.29 -12.78
N ALA A 69 20.83 -20.84 -13.94
CA ALA A 69 21.20 -19.55 -14.50
C ALA A 69 20.62 -18.39 -13.67
N GLU A 70 19.37 -18.48 -13.23
CA GLU A 70 18.75 -17.50 -12.33
C GLU A 70 19.53 -17.36 -11.01
N LEU A 71 19.90 -18.49 -10.39
CA LEU A 71 20.71 -18.50 -9.16
C LEU A 71 22.08 -17.85 -9.34
N ARG A 72 22.74 -18.05 -10.49
CA ARG A 72 24.02 -17.38 -10.79
C ARG A 72 23.84 -15.86 -10.95
N VAL A 73 22.76 -15.41 -11.59
CA VAL A 73 22.45 -13.98 -11.68
C VAL A 73 22.18 -13.40 -10.30
N LEU A 74 21.39 -14.09 -9.47
CA LEU A 74 21.14 -13.67 -8.09
C LEU A 74 22.44 -13.58 -7.28
N ALA A 75 23.32 -14.59 -7.38
CA ALA A 75 24.62 -14.58 -6.72
C ALA A 75 25.47 -13.36 -7.13
N GLN A 76 25.51 -13.01 -8.42
CA GLN A 76 26.21 -11.82 -8.88
C GLN A 76 25.61 -10.52 -8.32
N LEU A 77 24.28 -10.44 -8.17
CA LEU A 77 23.63 -9.28 -7.55
C LEU A 77 23.97 -9.18 -6.06
N VAL A 78 24.02 -10.32 -5.35
CA VAL A 78 24.44 -10.39 -3.95
C VAL A 78 25.90 -9.95 -3.80
N GLU A 79 26.81 -10.46 -4.63
CA GLU A 79 28.24 -10.11 -4.64
C GLU A 79 28.46 -8.60 -4.87
N LYS A 80 27.60 -7.97 -5.67
CA LYS A 80 27.64 -6.52 -5.93
C LYS A 80 26.98 -5.68 -4.83
N GLY A 81 26.50 -6.29 -3.74
CA GLY A 81 25.80 -5.58 -2.66
C GLY A 81 24.44 -5.01 -3.06
N MET A 82 23.85 -5.53 -4.14
CA MET A 82 22.59 -5.03 -4.70
C MET A 82 21.37 -5.65 -4.02
N VAL A 83 21.53 -6.81 -3.38
CA VAL A 83 20.46 -7.50 -2.66
C VAL A 83 20.51 -7.08 -1.20
N TYR A 84 19.38 -6.66 -0.64
CA TYR A 84 19.28 -6.28 0.77
C TYR A 84 17.93 -6.67 1.35
N GLU A 85 17.89 -6.95 2.65
CA GLU A 85 16.65 -7.10 3.40
C GLU A 85 16.13 -5.71 3.80
N GLY A 86 14.85 -5.45 3.58
CA GLY A 86 14.18 -4.23 4.02
C GLY A 86 12.83 -4.54 4.64
N LEU A 87 12.42 -3.71 5.60
CA LEU A 87 11.04 -3.65 6.07
C LEU A 87 10.34 -2.54 5.28
N ARG A 88 9.41 -2.92 4.41
CA ARG A 88 8.65 -1.99 3.55
C ARG A 88 7.18 -2.39 3.50
N PRO A 89 6.25 -1.42 3.38
CA PRO A 89 4.87 -1.73 3.07
C PRO A 89 4.78 -2.32 1.67
N VAL A 90 4.12 -3.47 1.56
CA VAL A 90 3.82 -4.12 0.28
C VAL A 90 2.33 -4.37 0.18
N HIS A 91 1.83 -4.52 -1.06
CA HIS A 91 0.50 -5.06 -1.29
C HIS A 91 0.44 -6.47 -0.71
N TRP A 92 -0.48 -6.72 0.21
CA TRP A 92 -0.59 -7.98 0.93
C TRP A 92 -1.99 -8.58 0.75
N SER A 93 -2.03 -9.79 0.20
CA SER A 93 -3.27 -10.57 0.13
C SER A 93 -3.49 -11.31 1.44
N THR A 94 -4.50 -10.91 2.20
CA THR A 94 -4.88 -11.59 3.45
C THR A 94 -5.49 -12.97 3.20
N GLY A 95 -6.15 -13.16 2.05
CA GLY A 95 -6.70 -14.44 1.61
C GLY A 95 -5.62 -15.44 1.20
N CYS A 96 -4.59 -14.99 0.46
CA CYS A 96 -3.49 -15.84 0.01
C CYS A 96 -2.27 -15.83 0.95
N ARG A 97 -2.25 -14.96 1.96
CA ARG A 97 -1.14 -14.73 2.91
C ARG A 97 0.21 -14.53 2.25
N THR A 98 0.23 -13.68 1.23
CA THR A 98 1.46 -13.38 0.49
C THR A 98 1.44 -11.96 -0.06
N ALA A 99 2.63 -11.46 -0.35
CA ALA A 99 2.82 -10.19 -1.03
C ALA A 99 2.40 -10.32 -2.51
N LEU A 100 1.90 -9.21 -3.06
CA LEU A 100 1.58 -9.05 -4.47
C LEU A 100 2.46 -7.95 -5.05
N ALA A 101 2.85 -8.09 -6.31
CA ALA A 101 3.41 -6.97 -7.04
C ALA A 101 2.28 -5.99 -7.42
N GLU A 102 2.60 -4.69 -7.52
CA GLU A 102 1.65 -3.67 -7.97
C GLU A 102 1.03 -4.01 -9.34
N ALA A 103 1.82 -4.61 -10.25
CA ALA A 103 1.33 -5.03 -11.56
C ALA A 103 0.32 -6.20 -11.51
N GLU A 104 0.16 -6.88 -10.37
CA GLU A 104 -0.77 -8.00 -10.21
C GLU A 104 -2.13 -7.57 -9.63
N VAL A 105 -2.26 -6.38 -9.04
CA VAL A 105 -3.49 -6.00 -8.33
C VAL A 105 -4.61 -5.65 -9.31
N GLU A 106 -5.82 -6.09 -9.01
CA GLU A 106 -7.03 -5.74 -9.77
C GLU A 106 -7.83 -4.68 -8.98
N TYR A 107 -8.41 -3.72 -9.68
CA TYR A 107 -9.23 -2.69 -9.04
C TYR A 107 -10.72 -3.02 -9.18
N ALA A 108 -11.46 -2.90 -8.08
CA ALA A 108 -12.90 -3.06 -8.05
C ALA A 108 -13.56 -2.00 -7.17
N GLU A 109 -14.77 -1.61 -7.55
CA GLU A 109 -15.59 -0.67 -6.79
C GLU A 109 -16.02 -1.29 -5.46
N ARG A 110 -15.80 -0.56 -4.37
CA ARG A 110 -16.16 -0.96 -3.02
C ARG A 110 -16.72 0.23 -2.24
N GLU A 111 -17.60 -0.05 -1.29
CA GLU A 111 -18.04 0.91 -0.28
C GLU A 111 -17.18 0.73 0.98
N ASP A 112 -16.56 1.82 1.45
CA ASP A 112 -15.75 1.86 2.66
C ASP A 112 -16.19 2.98 3.60
N GLU A 113 -15.86 2.83 4.88
CA GLU A 113 -16.09 3.86 5.87
C GLU A 113 -15.04 4.96 5.77
N SER A 114 -15.51 6.19 5.73
CA SER A 114 -14.72 7.41 5.70
C SER A 114 -14.93 8.14 7.03
N VAL A 115 -13.86 8.41 7.75
CA VAL A 115 -13.91 9.09 9.06
C VAL A 115 -13.05 10.34 9.07
N TYR A 116 -13.56 11.36 9.75
CA TYR A 116 -12.84 12.59 10.06
C TYR A 116 -12.50 12.57 11.55
N VAL A 117 -11.23 12.74 11.89
CA VAL A 117 -10.73 12.48 13.24
C VAL A 117 -9.98 13.68 13.78
N ARG A 118 -10.33 14.09 14.99
CA ARG A 118 -9.67 15.15 15.74
C ARG A 118 -8.45 14.62 16.49
N LEU A 119 -7.31 15.26 16.27
CA LEU A 119 -6.05 15.01 16.95
C LEU A 119 -5.67 16.25 17.77
N GLU A 120 -5.69 16.13 19.09
CA GLU A 120 -5.48 17.29 19.98
C GLU A 120 -4.04 17.79 19.95
N LEU A 121 -3.86 19.08 19.71
CA LEU A 121 -2.56 19.73 19.77
C LEU A 121 -2.12 19.92 21.22
N LYS A 122 -0.87 19.57 21.52
CA LYS A 122 -0.31 19.60 22.87
C LYS A 122 -0.03 21.03 23.35
N ASP A 123 0.36 21.90 22.42
CA ASP A 123 0.74 23.30 22.65
C ASP A 123 -0.44 24.26 22.67
N ALA A 124 -1.61 23.84 22.18
CA ALA A 124 -2.82 24.66 22.11
C ALA A 124 -4.04 23.88 22.62
N LYS A 125 -4.42 24.18 23.86
CA LYS A 125 -5.65 23.65 24.45
C LYS A 125 -6.83 24.07 23.57
N ASP A 126 -7.66 23.10 23.21
CA ASP A 126 -8.86 23.24 22.37
C ASP A 126 -8.62 23.45 20.86
N GLU A 127 -7.39 23.31 20.36
CA GLU A 127 -7.12 23.17 18.93
C GLU A 127 -6.84 21.71 18.56
N ASP A 128 -7.50 21.24 17.51
CA ASP A 128 -7.29 19.89 16.96
C ASP A 128 -6.80 19.98 15.50
N LEU A 129 -5.94 19.05 15.11
CA LEU A 129 -5.72 18.74 13.70
C LEU A 129 -6.85 17.83 13.22
N LEU A 130 -7.48 18.15 12.10
CA LEU A 130 -8.54 17.32 11.54
C LEU A 130 -8.00 16.49 10.38
N VAL A 131 -7.81 15.20 10.61
CA VAL A 131 -7.39 14.24 9.57
C VAL A 131 -8.58 13.50 9.00
N TRP A 132 -8.40 12.93 7.81
CA TRP A 132 -9.39 12.11 7.14
C TRP A 132 -8.77 10.78 6.70
N THR A 133 -9.55 9.70 6.76
CA THR A 133 -9.12 8.39 6.26
C THR A 133 -10.31 7.53 5.83
N THR A 134 -10.10 6.72 4.79
CA THR A 134 -11.00 5.63 4.37
C THR A 134 -10.58 4.26 4.93
N THR A 135 -9.49 4.22 5.70
CA THR A 135 -8.99 3.03 6.37
C THR A 135 -8.87 3.25 7.88
N PRO A 136 -9.99 3.41 8.62
CA PRO A 136 -9.94 3.61 10.07
C PRO A 136 -9.02 2.63 10.82
N TRP A 137 -8.95 1.37 10.39
CA TRP A 137 -8.09 0.34 10.98
C TRP A 137 -6.59 0.68 11.00
N THR A 138 -6.11 1.63 10.17
CA THR A 138 -4.71 2.08 10.19
C THR A 138 -4.44 3.13 11.26
N LEU A 139 -5.47 3.72 11.88
CA LEU A 139 -5.31 4.77 12.88
C LEU A 139 -4.51 4.35 14.11
N PRO A 140 -4.63 3.13 14.67
CA PRO A 140 -3.74 2.67 15.74
C PRO A 140 -2.24 2.71 15.38
N ALA A 141 -1.91 2.70 14.09
CA ALA A 141 -0.54 2.74 13.58
C ALA A 141 -0.08 4.16 13.19
N ASN A 142 -0.85 5.20 13.53
CA ASN A 142 -0.50 6.57 13.21
C ASN A 142 0.69 7.06 14.03
N LEU A 143 1.72 7.61 13.34
CA LEU A 143 2.95 8.12 13.94
C LEU A 143 3.22 9.60 13.62
N ALA A 144 2.58 10.15 12.58
CA ALA A 144 2.70 11.55 12.20
C ALA A 144 1.44 12.07 11.51
N VAL A 145 1.39 13.38 11.29
CA VAL A 145 0.42 14.02 10.39
C VAL A 145 1.20 14.79 9.33
N ALA A 146 0.89 14.56 8.07
CA ALA A 146 1.49 15.28 6.96
C ALA A 146 0.64 16.48 6.54
N VAL A 147 1.33 17.58 6.25
CA VAL A 147 0.77 18.81 5.67
C VAL A 147 1.61 19.23 4.47
N HIS A 148 1.01 19.85 3.46
CA HIS A 148 1.75 20.39 2.34
C HIS A 148 2.40 21.73 2.73
N PRO A 149 3.72 21.93 2.58
CA PRO A 149 4.42 23.12 3.07
C PRO A 149 3.88 24.42 2.44
N GLY A 150 3.56 24.40 1.15
CA GLY A 150 3.04 25.55 0.40
C GLY A 150 1.53 25.79 0.51
N MET A 151 0.77 24.91 1.17
CA MET A 151 -0.69 25.04 1.26
C MET A 151 -1.11 25.91 2.43
N VAL A 152 -2.24 26.60 2.30
CA VAL A 152 -2.83 27.41 3.38
C VAL A 152 -3.83 26.58 4.17
N TYR A 153 -3.63 26.53 5.47
CA TYR A 153 -4.47 25.88 6.45
C TYR A 153 -5.20 26.93 7.27
N ALA A 154 -6.46 26.68 7.60
CA ALA A 154 -7.28 27.55 8.41
C ALA A 154 -7.62 26.84 9.73
N LEU A 155 -7.50 27.57 10.83
CA LEU A 155 -8.14 27.19 12.07
C LEU A 155 -9.59 27.67 12.01
N THR A 156 -10.51 26.75 12.22
CA THR A 156 -11.94 27.02 12.11
C THR A 156 -12.68 26.68 13.39
N ASP A 157 -13.83 27.34 13.58
CA ASP A 157 -14.74 27.12 14.71
C ASP A 157 -16.11 26.69 14.19
N SER A 158 -16.64 25.61 14.78
CA SER A 158 -18.00 25.09 14.55
C SER A 158 -19.00 25.45 15.65
N GLY A 159 -18.59 26.20 16.67
CA GLY A 159 -19.44 26.57 17.82
C GLY A 159 -19.61 25.46 18.85
N ASP A 160 -18.87 24.35 18.75
CA ASP A 160 -18.91 23.23 19.70
C ASP A 160 -17.78 23.28 20.74
N GLY A 161 -17.10 24.42 20.86
CA GLY A 161 -16.07 24.69 21.87
C GLY A 161 -14.67 24.20 21.53
N ARG A 162 -14.48 23.45 20.42
CA ARG A 162 -13.15 23.04 19.92
C ARG A 162 -12.94 23.53 18.50
N LYS A 163 -11.71 23.98 18.22
CA LYS A 163 -11.32 24.54 16.92
C LYS A 163 -10.53 23.50 16.13
N VAL A 164 -10.72 23.46 14.81
CA VAL A 164 -10.08 22.45 13.95
C VAL A 164 -9.25 23.08 12.84
N TRP A 165 -8.05 22.56 12.64
CA TRP A 165 -7.19 22.86 11.50
C TRP A 165 -7.53 21.97 10.31
N LEU A 166 -7.75 22.60 9.16
CA LEU A 166 -7.95 21.96 7.86
C LEU A 166 -7.43 22.86 6.74
N ALA A 167 -7.18 22.29 5.55
CA ALA A 167 -6.85 23.08 4.37
C ALA A 167 -7.98 24.07 4.07
N LYS A 168 -7.63 25.32 3.82
CA LYS A 168 -8.60 26.41 3.59
C LYS A 168 -9.56 26.10 2.44
N SER A 169 -9.06 25.46 1.38
CA SER A 169 -9.86 25.04 0.23
C SER A 169 -10.85 23.90 0.52
N ARG A 170 -10.75 23.23 1.68
CA ARG A 170 -11.61 22.10 2.06
C ARG A 170 -12.71 22.46 3.05
N ILE A 171 -12.79 23.72 3.50
CA ILE A 171 -13.70 24.15 4.56
C ILE A 171 -15.17 23.81 4.25
N GLU A 172 -15.66 24.16 3.07
CA GLU A 172 -17.05 23.89 2.70
C GLU A 172 -17.36 22.39 2.65
N PHE A 173 -16.45 21.60 2.07
CA PHE A 173 -16.63 20.15 1.95
C PHE A 173 -16.64 19.46 3.31
N VAL A 174 -15.68 19.79 4.17
CA VAL A 174 -15.54 19.19 5.52
C VAL A 174 -16.66 19.66 6.46
N GLY A 175 -17.10 20.91 6.33
CA GLY A 175 -18.26 21.44 7.04
C GLY A 175 -19.53 20.67 6.66
N LYS A 176 -19.77 20.49 5.36
CA LYS A 176 -20.92 19.73 4.84
C LYS A 176 -20.93 18.28 5.33
N ALA A 177 -19.76 17.61 5.35
CA ALA A 177 -19.64 16.24 5.83
C ALA A 177 -20.08 16.05 7.29
N ALA A 178 -19.93 17.09 8.12
CA ALA A 178 -20.38 17.08 9.51
C ALA A 178 -21.72 17.79 9.74
N GLY A 179 -22.34 18.37 8.70
CA GLY A 179 -23.50 19.25 8.85
C GLY A 179 -23.21 20.50 9.70
N LYS A 180 -21.96 21.00 9.65
CA LYS A 180 -21.48 22.14 10.45
C LYS A 180 -21.04 23.30 9.56
N GLU A 181 -21.35 24.51 9.99
CA GLU A 181 -20.76 25.72 9.41
C GLU A 181 -19.42 26.00 10.09
N LEU A 182 -18.38 26.27 9.30
CA LEU A 182 -17.02 26.48 9.78
C LEU A 182 -16.60 27.93 9.56
N LYS A 183 -16.35 28.66 10.64
CA LYS A 183 -15.88 30.05 10.59
C LYS A 183 -14.37 30.11 10.73
N ILE A 184 -13.70 30.79 9.82
CA ILE A 184 -12.23 30.97 9.86
C ILE A 184 -11.86 31.91 11.00
N LEU A 185 -10.92 31.48 11.85
CA LEU A 185 -10.35 32.29 12.93
C LEU A 185 -8.96 32.81 12.60
N LYS A 186 -8.10 31.97 12.01
CA LYS A 186 -6.73 32.31 11.59
C LYS A 186 -6.27 31.39 10.46
N GLU A 187 -5.26 31.84 9.71
CA GLU A 187 -4.68 31.12 8.59
C GLU A 187 -3.16 31.03 8.71
N ASN A 188 -2.63 29.85 8.41
CA ASN A 188 -1.20 29.53 8.47
C ASN A 188 -0.79 28.79 7.20
N LYS A 189 0.48 28.89 6.81
CA LYS A 189 1.06 27.97 5.83
C LYS A 189 1.33 26.62 6.49
N GLY A 190 1.40 25.55 5.69
CA GLY A 190 1.75 24.22 6.20
C GLY A 190 3.09 24.20 6.95
N THR A 191 4.07 25.01 6.50
CA THR A 191 5.35 25.21 7.20
C THR A 191 5.20 25.71 8.63
N ASP A 192 4.16 26.50 8.91
CA ASP A 192 3.92 27.06 10.25
C ASP A 192 3.26 26.03 11.19
N LEU A 193 2.76 24.91 10.65
CA LEU A 193 2.21 23.79 11.41
C LEU A 193 3.24 22.69 11.66
N GLU A 194 4.37 22.70 10.95
CA GLU A 194 5.42 21.69 11.07
C GLU A 194 5.97 21.61 12.50
N ASN A 195 6.34 20.39 12.93
CA ASN A 195 6.87 20.09 14.27
C ASN A 195 5.91 20.30 15.44
N ARG A 196 4.65 20.72 15.20
CA ARG A 196 3.64 20.72 16.26
C ARG A 196 3.36 19.28 16.71
N ILE A 197 3.20 19.12 18.03
CA ILE A 197 2.98 17.82 18.67
C ILE A 197 1.48 17.65 18.91
N TYR A 198 0.94 16.49 18.56
CA TYR A 198 -0.45 16.12 18.84
C TYR A 198 -0.53 14.84 19.66
N ARG A 199 -1.67 14.65 20.33
CA ARG A 199 -2.01 13.43 21.07
C ARG A 199 -2.75 12.45 20.16
N HIS A 200 -2.30 11.22 20.15
CA HIS A 200 -2.93 10.15 19.39
C HIS A 200 -4.35 9.89 19.92
N PRO A 201 -5.37 9.65 19.05
CA PRO A 201 -6.76 9.66 19.47
C PRO A 201 -7.18 8.33 20.12
N LEU A 202 -6.44 7.24 19.85
CA LEU A 202 -6.78 5.90 20.33
C LEU A 202 -5.81 5.35 21.38
N VAL A 203 -4.55 5.78 21.39
CA VAL A 203 -3.47 5.21 22.21
C VAL A 203 -2.76 6.32 22.97
N GLN A 204 -2.09 6.00 24.07
CA GLN A 204 -1.37 6.98 24.90
C GLN A 204 0.01 7.31 24.31
N LYS A 205 0.02 7.85 23.09
CA LYS A 205 1.21 8.26 22.36
C LYS A 205 1.05 9.67 21.80
N GLU A 206 2.17 10.28 21.46
CA GLU A 206 2.22 11.57 20.78
C GLU A 206 2.77 11.37 19.37
N GLY A 207 2.27 12.15 18.43
CA GLY A 207 2.80 12.24 17.07
C GLY A 207 3.19 13.67 16.75
N MET A 208 3.78 13.86 15.58
CA MET A 208 4.28 15.17 15.16
C MET A 208 3.84 15.51 13.75
N VAL A 209 3.60 16.80 13.50
CA VAL A 209 3.30 17.30 12.15
C VAL A 209 4.58 17.36 11.32
N ARG A 210 4.49 16.95 10.05
CA ARG A 210 5.59 16.92 9.08
C ARG A 210 5.16 17.54 7.76
N CYS A 211 6.05 18.27 7.11
CA CYS A 211 5.81 18.74 5.77
C CYS A 211 6.01 17.60 4.74
N ALA A 212 5.09 17.47 3.79
CA ALA A 212 5.22 16.56 2.66
C ALA A 212 4.52 17.09 1.39
N GLU A 213 5.23 17.04 0.27
CA GLU A 213 4.75 17.58 -1.01
C GLU A 213 3.68 16.72 -1.69
N PHE A 214 3.55 15.44 -1.30
CA PHE A 214 2.51 14.56 -1.85
C PHE A 214 1.10 14.91 -1.34
N VAL A 215 0.99 15.69 -0.26
CA VAL A 215 -0.30 16.07 0.31
C VAL A 215 -1.02 17.04 -0.63
N THR A 216 -2.18 16.65 -1.14
CA THR A 216 -3.04 17.51 -1.97
C THR A 216 -4.33 17.91 -1.23
N ALA A 217 -5.10 18.82 -1.83
CA ALA A 217 -6.42 19.23 -1.33
C ALA A 217 -7.56 18.72 -2.23
N ASP A 218 -7.33 17.62 -2.95
CA ASP A 218 -8.34 17.04 -3.83
C ASP A 218 -9.38 16.22 -3.04
N SER A 219 -8.96 15.61 -1.92
CA SER A 219 -9.79 14.79 -1.04
C SER A 219 -9.50 15.06 0.45
N GLY A 220 -10.41 14.61 1.30
CA GLY A 220 -10.29 14.73 2.76
C GLY A 220 -10.19 16.18 3.25
N THR A 221 -9.30 16.40 4.21
CA THR A 221 -9.13 17.67 4.95
C THR A 221 -7.87 18.44 4.54
N GLY A 222 -7.00 17.86 3.71
CA GLY A 222 -5.65 18.35 3.44
C GLY A 222 -4.64 18.10 4.57
N LEU A 223 -5.02 17.39 5.64
CA LEU A 223 -4.10 16.82 6.63
C LEU A 223 -4.20 15.29 6.54
N VAL A 224 -3.07 14.64 6.30
CA VAL A 224 -3.01 13.20 6.10
C VAL A 224 -2.41 12.54 7.33
N HIS A 225 -3.13 11.61 7.95
CA HIS A 225 -2.57 10.80 9.02
C HIS A 225 -1.54 9.83 8.41
N ILE A 226 -0.39 9.67 9.05
CA ILE A 226 0.74 8.90 8.51
C ILE A 226 0.94 7.64 9.34
N ALA A 227 0.78 6.49 8.69
CA ALA A 227 1.03 5.16 9.23
C ALA A 227 2.09 4.46 8.35
N PRO A 228 3.39 4.64 8.63
CA PRO A 228 4.49 4.20 7.75
C PRO A 228 4.50 2.70 7.42
N GLY A 229 3.80 1.89 8.21
CA GLY A 229 3.62 0.47 7.96
C GLY A 229 2.61 0.11 6.87
N HIS A 230 1.78 1.06 6.42
CA HIS A 230 0.56 0.83 5.66
C HIS A 230 0.40 1.70 4.41
N GLY A 231 1.45 2.40 3.97
CA GLY A 231 1.41 3.23 2.76
C GLY A 231 2.81 3.54 2.24
N HIS A 232 2.98 3.60 0.92
CA HIS A 232 4.30 3.88 0.33
C HIS A 232 4.76 5.31 0.63
N GLU A 233 3.90 6.30 0.44
CA GLU A 233 4.20 7.71 0.72
C GLU A 233 4.46 7.93 2.22
N ASP A 234 3.63 7.31 3.07
CA ASP A 234 3.80 7.26 4.53
C ASP A 234 5.15 6.68 4.93
N TYR A 235 5.57 5.59 4.28
CA TYR A 235 6.88 4.97 4.50
C TYR A 235 8.02 5.90 4.12
N VAL A 236 7.95 6.52 2.94
CA VAL A 236 8.98 7.44 2.46
C VAL A 236 9.12 8.64 3.42
N LEU A 237 8.00 9.24 3.83
CA LEU A 237 8.00 10.32 4.81
C LEU A 237 8.50 9.83 6.18
N GLY A 238 7.99 8.70 6.65
CA GLY A 238 8.39 8.09 7.93
C GLY A 238 9.90 7.88 8.00
N ARG A 239 10.48 7.28 6.96
CA ARG A 239 11.95 7.08 6.84
C ARG A 239 12.72 8.40 6.88
N LYS A 240 12.28 9.44 6.17
CA LYS A 240 12.89 10.78 6.23
C LYS A 240 12.86 11.37 7.65
N CYS A 241 11.83 11.03 8.42
CA CYS A 241 11.61 11.51 9.79
C CYS A 241 12.18 10.59 10.89
N GLY A 242 12.84 9.48 10.52
CA GLY A 242 13.32 8.49 11.50
C GLY A 242 12.22 7.66 12.17
N LEU A 243 11.03 7.56 11.55
CA LEU A 243 9.91 6.73 12.00
C LEU A 243 10.03 5.34 11.39
N GLU A 244 9.99 4.32 12.24
CA GLU A 244 9.97 2.93 11.79
C GLU A 244 8.60 2.56 11.16
N PRO A 245 8.57 1.68 10.16
CA PRO A 245 7.36 1.17 9.53
C PRO A 245 6.54 0.27 10.47
N PHE A 246 5.79 0.91 11.36
CA PHE A 246 4.95 0.26 12.34
C PHE A 246 3.65 -0.28 11.71
N SER A 247 3.43 -1.59 11.82
CA SER A 247 2.32 -2.30 11.20
C SER A 247 1.77 -3.39 12.13
N PRO A 248 0.84 -3.08 13.05
CA PRO A 248 0.31 -4.02 14.04
C PRO A 248 -0.75 -4.97 13.45
N VAL A 249 -0.41 -5.62 12.34
CA VAL A 249 -1.28 -6.53 11.58
C VAL A 249 -0.49 -7.80 11.26
N ASN A 250 -1.08 -8.96 11.47
CA ASN A 250 -0.48 -10.25 11.14
C ASN A 250 -0.77 -10.68 9.69
N GLU A 251 -0.20 -11.81 9.27
CA GLU A 251 -0.33 -12.34 7.89
C GLU A 251 -1.77 -12.66 7.48
N ALA A 252 -2.65 -12.95 8.44
CA ALA A 252 -4.08 -13.20 8.20
C ALA A 252 -4.91 -11.91 8.10
N GLY A 253 -4.28 -10.73 8.15
CA GLY A 253 -4.97 -9.45 8.13
C GLY A 253 -5.72 -9.15 9.43
N LYS A 254 -5.23 -9.65 10.56
CA LYS A 254 -5.81 -9.38 11.89
C LYS A 254 -4.90 -8.46 12.69
N LEU A 255 -5.50 -7.53 13.44
CA LEU A 255 -4.76 -6.63 14.34
C LEU A 255 -4.10 -7.42 15.48
N THR A 256 -2.84 -7.12 15.77
CA THR A 256 -2.04 -7.74 16.85
C THR A 256 -2.13 -6.92 18.14
N GLU A 257 -1.64 -7.46 19.26
CA GLU A 257 -1.55 -6.74 20.54
C GLU A 257 -0.73 -5.44 20.43
N GLU A 258 0.18 -5.38 19.47
CA GLU A 258 1.00 -4.20 19.20
C GLU A 258 0.15 -2.96 18.88
N CYS A 259 -1.09 -3.12 18.42
CA CYS A 259 -1.97 -1.97 18.13
C CYS A 259 -2.35 -1.16 19.39
N GLU A 260 -2.12 -1.71 20.59
CA GLU A 260 -2.42 -1.07 21.89
C GLU A 260 -3.89 -0.64 22.08
N VAL A 261 -4.80 -1.25 21.31
CA VAL A 261 -6.26 -1.09 21.44
C VAL A 261 -6.87 -2.47 21.66
N PRO A 262 -7.03 -2.92 22.93
CA PRO A 262 -7.45 -4.28 23.27
C PRO A 262 -8.73 -4.74 22.56
N GLU A 263 -9.67 -3.84 22.34
CA GLU A 263 -10.96 -4.11 21.69
C GLU A 263 -10.82 -4.56 20.22
N LEU A 264 -9.70 -4.22 19.57
CA LEU A 264 -9.45 -4.51 18.17
C LEU A 264 -8.58 -5.75 17.94
N VAL A 265 -7.92 -6.25 18.99
CA VAL A 265 -6.96 -7.37 18.89
C VAL A 265 -7.65 -8.63 18.34
N GLY A 266 -7.03 -9.27 17.36
CA GLY A 266 -7.53 -10.49 16.71
C GLY A 266 -8.62 -10.26 15.66
N LYS A 267 -9.12 -9.03 15.50
CA LYS A 267 -10.14 -8.68 14.49
C LYS A 267 -9.52 -8.46 13.13
N ASN A 268 -10.24 -8.88 12.09
CA ASN A 268 -9.84 -8.56 10.72
C ASN A 268 -9.87 -7.04 10.51
N VAL A 269 -8.87 -6.50 9.83
CA VAL A 269 -8.72 -5.05 9.59
C VAL A 269 -9.98 -4.37 9.02
N PHE A 270 -10.70 -5.01 8.09
CA PHE A 270 -11.91 -4.41 7.53
C PHE A 270 -13.10 -4.48 8.49
N ALA A 271 -13.19 -5.55 9.28
CA ALA A 271 -14.20 -5.68 10.33
C ALA A 271 -13.94 -4.74 11.52
N ALA A 272 -12.68 -4.31 11.70
CA ALA A 272 -12.30 -3.35 12.74
C ALA A 272 -12.70 -1.90 12.41
N ASN A 273 -12.99 -1.56 11.14
CA ASN A 273 -13.30 -0.19 10.73
C ASN A 273 -14.48 0.45 11.52
N PRO A 274 -15.67 -0.20 11.61
CA PRO A 274 -16.79 0.35 12.37
C PRO A 274 -16.45 0.54 13.85
N GLU A 275 -15.70 -0.40 14.42
CA GLU A 275 -15.33 -0.34 15.83
C GLU A 275 -14.33 0.77 16.15
N VAL A 276 -13.39 1.02 15.24
CA VAL A 276 -12.50 2.19 15.36
C VAL A 276 -13.33 3.47 15.36
N ALA A 277 -14.31 3.60 14.46
CA ALA A 277 -15.19 4.76 14.44
C ALA A 277 -15.98 4.91 15.75
N GLU A 278 -16.55 3.82 16.28
CA GLU A 278 -17.26 3.81 17.56
C GLU A 278 -16.35 4.18 18.75
N LEU A 279 -15.10 3.70 18.76
CA LEU A 279 -14.11 4.06 19.79
C LEU A 279 -13.77 5.56 19.73
N LEU A 280 -13.61 6.11 18.53
CA LEU A 280 -13.36 7.54 18.34
C LEU A 280 -14.57 8.38 18.79
N GLU A 281 -15.79 7.91 18.53
CA GLU A 281 -17.02 8.57 18.96
C GLU A 281 -17.13 8.57 20.49
N LYS A 282 -16.91 7.42 21.15
CA LYS A 282 -16.88 7.32 22.62
C LYS A 282 -15.83 8.22 23.27
N LYS A 283 -14.70 8.44 22.59
CA LYS A 283 -13.63 9.35 23.04
C LYS A 283 -13.86 10.81 22.65
N GLY A 284 -14.95 11.14 21.97
CA GLY A 284 -15.26 12.50 21.50
C GLY A 284 -14.29 13.03 20.42
N ARG A 285 -13.60 12.13 19.72
CA ARG A 285 -12.59 12.45 18.70
C ARG A 285 -13.11 12.30 17.27
N LEU A 286 -14.24 11.63 17.07
CA LEU A 286 -14.89 11.52 15.76
C LEU A 286 -15.58 12.85 15.41
N TRP A 287 -15.22 13.43 14.26
CA TRP A 287 -15.83 14.66 13.75
C TRP A 287 -17.03 14.36 12.83
N ALA A 288 -16.84 13.42 11.90
CA ALA A 288 -17.88 12.94 10.99
C ALA A 288 -17.54 11.53 10.52
N ARG A 289 -18.58 10.80 10.10
CA ARG A 289 -18.51 9.46 9.54
C ARG A 289 -19.42 9.40 8.32
N GLU A 290 -18.88 8.94 7.20
CA GLU A 290 -19.58 8.81 5.94
C GLU A 290 -19.24 7.46 5.30
N LYS A 291 -20.05 7.04 4.33
CA LYS A 291 -19.73 5.92 3.46
C LYS A 291 -19.33 6.47 2.11
N ILE A 292 -18.20 6.01 1.59
CA ILE A 292 -17.69 6.42 0.28
C ILE A 292 -17.59 5.19 -0.63
N ARG A 293 -17.96 5.38 -1.90
CA ARG A 293 -17.77 4.38 -2.93
C ARG A 293 -16.58 4.79 -3.80
N HIS A 294 -15.61 3.90 -3.94
CA HIS A 294 -14.37 4.15 -4.67
C HIS A 294 -13.76 2.87 -5.23
N SER A 295 -12.79 3.05 -6.13
CA SER A 295 -11.99 1.96 -6.67
C SER A 295 -10.92 1.54 -5.68
N TYR A 296 -10.92 0.27 -5.27
CA TYR A 296 -9.99 -0.27 -4.29
C TYR A 296 -9.25 -1.51 -4.83
N PRO A 297 -7.97 -1.72 -4.49
CA PRO A 297 -7.22 -2.87 -4.98
C PRO A 297 -7.66 -4.17 -4.30
N HIS A 298 -7.77 -5.21 -5.11
CA HIS A 298 -8.17 -6.55 -4.76
C HIS A 298 -7.15 -7.56 -5.27
N CYS A 299 -7.07 -8.68 -4.57
CA CYS A 299 -6.24 -9.80 -4.97
C CYS A 299 -6.88 -10.42 -6.23
N PRO A 300 -6.16 -10.55 -7.35
CA PRO A 300 -6.69 -11.13 -8.58
C PRO A 300 -7.11 -12.60 -8.40
N ARG A 301 -6.57 -13.27 -7.36
CA ARG A 301 -6.76 -14.71 -7.11
C ARG A 301 -7.90 -14.96 -6.13
N SER A 302 -7.79 -14.45 -4.90
CA SER A 302 -8.82 -14.62 -3.87
C SER A 302 -10.05 -13.72 -4.06
N LYS A 303 -9.95 -12.72 -4.94
CA LYS A 303 -10.97 -11.67 -5.15
C LYS A 303 -11.32 -10.88 -3.88
N THR A 304 -10.49 -10.99 -2.85
CA THR A 304 -10.65 -10.25 -1.60
C THR A 304 -9.86 -8.94 -1.66
N PRO A 305 -10.32 -7.88 -0.97
CA PRO A 305 -9.56 -6.65 -0.82
C PRO A 305 -8.17 -6.91 -0.21
N ILE A 306 -7.16 -6.20 -0.70
CA ILE A 306 -5.79 -6.30 -0.16
C ILE A 306 -5.52 -5.20 0.86
N VAL A 307 -4.46 -5.36 1.64
CA VAL A 307 -3.99 -4.32 2.55
C VAL A 307 -2.55 -3.98 2.25
N PHE A 308 -2.11 -2.79 2.63
CA PHE A 308 -0.69 -2.49 2.72
C PHE A 308 -0.20 -2.88 4.11
N ARG A 309 0.83 -3.71 4.16
CA ARG A 309 1.42 -4.17 5.41
C ARG A 309 2.93 -4.19 5.26
N SER A 310 3.63 -3.77 6.30
CA SER A 310 5.09 -3.88 6.32
C SER A 310 5.52 -5.29 6.65
N VAL A 311 6.35 -5.84 5.77
CA VAL A 311 6.93 -7.17 5.89
C VAL A 311 8.41 -7.10 5.56
N ARG A 312 9.21 -7.94 6.24
CA ARG A 312 10.62 -8.12 5.85
C ARG A 312 10.65 -8.87 4.53
N GLN A 313 11.30 -8.27 3.55
CA GLN A 313 11.43 -8.82 2.20
C GLN A 313 12.84 -8.52 1.67
N TRP A 314 13.24 -9.31 0.68
CA TRP A 314 14.46 -9.09 -0.08
C TRP A 314 14.18 -8.19 -1.26
N PHE A 315 15.01 -7.17 -1.45
CA PHE A 315 14.91 -6.19 -2.52
C PHE A 315 16.20 -6.13 -3.32
N ILE A 316 16.08 -5.77 -4.60
CA ILE A 316 17.20 -5.44 -5.48
C ILE A 316 17.28 -3.92 -5.60
N ARG A 317 18.48 -3.35 -5.42
CA ARG A 317 18.79 -1.92 -5.58
C ARG A 317 18.70 -1.51 -7.04
N MET A 318 17.51 -1.07 -7.46
CA MET A 318 17.23 -0.64 -8.84
C MET A 318 17.82 0.73 -9.16
N ASP A 319 18.02 1.58 -8.15
CA ASP A 319 18.70 2.88 -8.24
C ASP A 319 20.08 2.76 -8.88
N GLN A 320 20.84 1.71 -8.55
CA GLN A 320 22.17 1.45 -9.12
C GLN A 320 22.14 0.99 -10.59
N LEU A 321 20.98 0.55 -11.09
CA LEU A 321 20.79 0.08 -12.47
C LEU A 321 20.08 1.09 -13.36
N ARG A 322 19.42 2.11 -12.77
CA ARG A 322 18.49 2.98 -13.49
C ARG A 322 19.16 3.69 -14.67
N ASP A 323 20.31 4.32 -14.44
CA ASP A 323 21.00 5.08 -15.48
C ASP A 323 21.45 4.18 -16.63
N LYS A 324 22.02 3.01 -16.31
CA LYS A 324 22.42 2.00 -17.31
C LYS A 324 21.22 1.47 -18.09
N ALA A 325 20.09 1.26 -17.43
CA ALA A 325 18.87 0.81 -18.08
C ALA A 325 18.30 1.90 -19.01
N LEU A 326 18.30 3.17 -18.59
CA LEU A 326 17.84 4.29 -19.41
C LEU A 326 18.75 4.56 -20.62
N GLU A 327 20.05 4.34 -20.48
CA GLU A 327 21.01 4.37 -21.58
C GLU A 327 20.71 3.26 -22.58
N ALA A 328 20.58 2.01 -22.10
CA ALA A 328 20.26 0.86 -22.94
C ALA A 328 18.93 1.02 -23.70
N VAL A 329 17.91 1.60 -23.06
CA VAL A 329 16.61 1.89 -23.69
C VAL A 329 16.76 2.80 -24.93
N GLY A 330 17.69 3.75 -24.90
CA GLY A 330 17.96 4.63 -26.05
C GLY A 330 18.68 3.93 -27.21
N GLN A 331 19.27 2.75 -26.97
CA GLN A 331 19.95 1.95 -27.99
C GLN A 331 19.01 0.93 -28.66
N VAL A 332 17.80 0.75 -28.12
CA VAL A 332 16.79 -0.19 -28.63
C VAL A 332 15.95 0.47 -29.71
N LYS A 333 15.69 -0.23 -30.81
CA LYS A 333 14.72 0.20 -31.83
C LYS A 333 13.30 -0.18 -31.39
N TRP A 334 12.49 0.83 -31.07
CA TRP A 334 11.11 0.65 -30.62
C TRP A 334 10.10 0.64 -31.77
N VAL A 335 9.22 -0.35 -31.79
CA VAL A 335 8.10 -0.43 -32.72
C VAL A 335 6.85 -0.80 -31.94
N PRO A 336 5.85 0.10 -31.82
CA PRO A 336 5.86 1.52 -32.23
C PRO A 336 6.77 2.41 -31.36
N GLY A 337 7.19 3.56 -31.89
CA GLY A 337 8.17 4.44 -31.25
C GLY A 337 7.77 4.97 -29.85
N TRP A 338 6.48 5.13 -29.57
CA TRP A 338 6.00 5.55 -28.25
C TRP A 338 6.33 4.54 -27.12
N GLY A 339 6.68 3.30 -27.47
CA GLY A 339 7.13 2.29 -26.52
C GLY A 339 8.36 2.75 -25.71
N GLU A 340 9.24 3.55 -26.33
CA GLU A 340 10.41 4.10 -25.64
C GLU A 340 9.99 5.01 -24.48
N SER A 341 9.13 5.99 -24.76
CA SER A 341 8.66 6.95 -23.75
C SER A 341 7.95 6.24 -22.60
N ARG A 342 7.16 5.20 -22.89
CA ARG A 342 6.47 4.40 -21.87
C ARG A 342 7.46 3.68 -20.95
N ILE A 343 8.48 3.03 -21.51
CA ILE A 343 9.49 2.31 -20.71
C ILE A 343 10.40 3.27 -19.95
N ARG A 344 10.81 4.39 -20.56
CA ARG A 344 11.55 5.45 -19.85
C ARG A 344 10.76 5.98 -18.65
N GLY A 345 9.47 6.27 -18.83
CA GLY A 345 8.59 6.71 -17.74
C GLY A 345 8.55 5.69 -16.60
N ALA A 346 8.36 4.40 -16.92
CA ALA A 346 8.34 3.34 -15.91
C ALA A 346 9.68 3.16 -15.18
N LEU A 347 10.83 3.32 -15.87
CA LEU A 347 12.15 3.23 -15.24
C LEU A 347 12.47 4.46 -14.38
N GLY A 348 12.01 5.64 -14.76
CA GLY A 348 12.23 6.89 -14.04
C GLY A 348 11.54 6.92 -12.67
N THR A 349 10.38 6.27 -12.54
CA THR A 349 9.58 6.26 -11.31
C THR A 349 9.79 5.02 -10.43
N ARG A 350 10.50 3.99 -10.92
CA ARG A 350 10.74 2.75 -10.16
C ARG A 350 11.67 3.01 -8.96
N PRO A 351 11.23 2.71 -7.72
CA PRO A 351 11.96 3.01 -6.49
C PRO A 351 13.23 2.18 -6.28
#